data_AF-A0A2E6P209-F1
#
_entry.id   AF-A0A2E6P209-F1
#
_cell.length_a   1.000
_cell.length_b   1.000
_cell.length_c   1.000
_cell.angle_alpha   90.00
_cell.angle_beta   90.00
_cell.angle_gamma   90.00
#
_symmetry.space_group_name_H-M   'P 1'
#
loop_
_entity.id
_entity.type
_entity.pdbx_description
1 polymer ?
#
loop_
_entity_poly.entity_id
_entity_poly.type
_entity_poly.pdbx_seq_one_letter_code
_entity_poly.pdbx_strand_id
1 'polypeptide(L)'
;MAILFPSHYPKPPNPDDPEFVVYQILRKLPDNYTIFYSKKFKGTGSWKEEGEVDFVIFDGAKTILCLEVKGGRIAYDGKEDIWLQNDKVLSPQPDRQATEGMRALLAFLYKDGKDINFGWIWVSPIAGFPRILDLLRQCPNK
;
A
#
# COMPACT_ATOMS: atom_id res chain seq x y z
N MET A 1 -5.63 -18.44 4.80
CA MET A 1 -5.07 -17.14 5.25
C MET A 1 -4.04 -16.73 4.22
N ALA A 2 -3.93 -15.45 3.89
CA ALA A 2 -3.00 -14.95 2.89
C ALA A 2 -1.55 -15.35 3.21
N ILE A 3 -0.73 -15.37 2.16
CA ILE A 3 0.70 -15.64 2.25
C ILE A 3 1.43 -14.31 2.39
N LEU A 4 2.09 -14.08 3.52
CA LEU A 4 2.77 -12.82 3.83
C LEU A 4 4.28 -12.96 3.78
N PHE A 5 4.95 -11.94 3.27
CA PHE A 5 6.40 -11.81 3.23
C PHE A 5 6.82 -10.49 3.89
N PRO A 6 7.45 -10.52 5.09
CA PRO A 6 7.67 -11.69 5.95
C PRO A 6 6.36 -12.28 6.52
N SER A 7 6.40 -13.55 6.91
CA SER A 7 5.23 -14.29 7.46
C SER A 7 4.80 -13.85 8.87
N HIS A 8 5.65 -13.05 9.51
CA HIS A 8 5.40 -12.39 10.79
C HIS A 8 5.74 -10.91 10.65
N TYR A 9 5.01 -10.04 11.37
CA TYR A 9 5.31 -8.61 11.38
C TYR A 9 6.71 -8.38 11.96
N PRO A 10 7.60 -7.61 11.30
CA PRO A 10 9.01 -7.55 11.68
C PRO A 10 9.29 -6.61 12.87
N LYS A 11 8.33 -5.77 13.26
CA LYS A 11 8.42 -4.94 14.47
C LYS A 11 7.67 -5.60 15.64
N PRO A 12 7.94 -5.24 16.91
CA PRO A 12 7.13 -5.68 18.04
C PRO A 12 5.64 -5.39 17.83
N PRO A 13 4.72 -6.29 18.22
CA PRO A 13 3.29 -6.05 18.12
C PRO A 13 2.89 -4.74 18.81
N ASN A 14 2.28 -3.83 18.04
CA ASN A 14 1.87 -2.53 18.53
C ASN A 14 0.54 -2.11 17.89
N PRO A 15 -0.59 -2.15 18.63
CA PRO A 15 -1.90 -1.73 18.13
C PRO A 15 -1.96 -0.25 17.70
N ASP A 16 -1.04 0.59 18.17
CA ASP A 16 -0.93 1.99 17.78
C ASP A 16 -0.09 2.19 16.51
N ASP A 17 0.61 1.14 16.04
CA ASP A 17 1.29 1.15 14.74
C ASP A 17 0.25 0.89 13.63
N PRO A 18 -0.02 1.88 12.76
CA PRO A 18 -1.03 1.76 11.72
C PRO A 18 -0.69 0.65 10.70
N GLU A 19 0.59 0.39 10.43
CA GLU A 19 1.00 -0.69 9.56
C GLU A 19 0.80 -2.05 10.22
N PHE A 20 1.02 -2.17 11.54
CA PHE A 20 0.72 -3.40 12.28
C PHE A 20 -0.77 -3.73 12.18
N VAL A 21 -1.64 -2.72 12.37
CA VAL A 21 -3.09 -2.89 12.23
C VAL A 21 -3.43 -3.39 10.82
N VAL A 22 -2.95 -2.71 9.77
CA VAL A 22 -3.16 -3.12 8.38
C VAL A 22 -2.64 -4.53 8.13
N TYR A 23 -1.44 -4.88 8.60
CA TYR A 23 -0.85 -6.21 8.48
C TYR A 23 -1.77 -7.29 9.08
N GLN A 24 -2.32 -7.05 10.28
CA GLN A 24 -3.25 -8.00 10.92
C GLN A 24 -4.58 -8.14 10.17
N ILE A 25 -5.08 -7.08 9.52
CA ILE A 25 -6.25 -7.18 8.64
C ILE A 25 -5.92 -7.97 7.38
N LEU A 26 -4.85 -7.62 6.68
CA LEU A 26 -4.46 -8.28 5.42
C LEU A 26 -4.14 -9.77 5.63
N ARG A 27 -3.60 -10.13 6.80
CA ARG A 27 -3.37 -11.53 7.19
C ARG A 27 -4.63 -12.41 7.19
N LYS A 28 -5.82 -11.79 7.35
CA LYS A 28 -7.11 -12.49 7.35
C LYS A 28 -7.69 -12.73 5.95
N LEU A 29 -7.06 -12.20 4.90
CA LEU A 29 -7.46 -12.50 3.52
C LEU A 29 -7.31 -14.01 3.21
N PRO A 30 -7.99 -14.54 2.19
CA PRO A 30 -7.82 -15.93 1.77
C PRO A 30 -6.41 -16.20 1.22
N ASP A 31 -6.04 -17.46 1.11
CA ASP A 31 -4.69 -17.94 0.77
C ASP A 31 -4.27 -17.73 -0.69
N ASN A 32 -5.20 -17.35 -1.58
CA ASN A 32 -4.87 -16.88 -2.91
C ASN A 32 -4.12 -15.52 -2.89
N TYR A 33 -4.28 -14.73 -1.83
CA TYR A 33 -3.59 -13.46 -1.71
C TYR A 33 -2.13 -13.65 -1.27
N THR A 34 -1.21 -13.01 -2.00
CA THR A 34 0.20 -12.88 -1.62
C THR A 34 0.52 -11.43 -1.29
N ILE A 35 1.09 -11.17 -0.12
CA ILE A 35 1.34 -9.80 0.36
C ILE A 35 2.81 -9.63 0.71
N PHE A 36 3.45 -8.61 0.16
CA PHE A 36 4.79 -8.17 0.56
C PHE A 36 4.67 -6.92 1.41
N TYR A 37 5.26 -6.93 2.60
CA TYR A 37 5.32 -5.78 3.49
C TYR A 37 6.66 -5.04 3.34
N SER A 38 6.63 -3.70 3.39
CA SER A 38 7.80 -2.80 3.31
C SER A 38 8.71 -3.17 2.13
N LYS A 39 8.10 -3.22 0.93
CA LYS A 39 8.81 -3.67 -0.28
C LYS A 39 9.54 -2.50 -0.91
N LYS A 40 10.87 -2.62 -0.98
CA LYS A 40 11.75 -1.66 -1.65
C LYS A 40 12.10 -2.11 -3.07
N PHE A 41 12.08 -1.16 -3.99
CA PHE A 41 12.44 -1.34 -5.40
C PHE A 41 13.60 -0.42 -5.75
N LYS A 42 14.72 -1.01 -6.20
CA LYS A 42 15.80 -0.27 -6.84
C LYS A 42 15.54 -0.20 -8.31
N GLY A 43 15.53 1.01 -8.88
CA GLY A 43 15.61 1.17 -10.32
C GLY A 43 16.89 0.51 -10.85
N THR A 44 16.82 -0.10 -12.04
CA THR A 44 18.02 -0.60 -12.72
C THR A 44 18.82 0.59 -13.26
N GLY A 45 19.79 1.07 -12.49
CA GLY A 45 20.64 2.21 -12.82
C GLY A 45 21.48 2.64 -11.61
N SER A 46 22.52 3.44 -11.84
CA SER A 46 23.52 3.76 -10.81
C SER A 46 23.06 4.74 -9.73
N TRP A 47 21.90 5.41 -9.87
CA TRP A 47 21.52 6.53 -8.99
C TRP A 47 20.00 6.77 -8.80
N LYS A 48 19.11 5.83 -9.12
CA LYS A 48 17.66 6.05 -8.85
C LYS A 48 17.30 5.73 -7.41
N GLU A 49 16.59 6.65 -6.76
CA GLU A 49 16.03 6.51 -5.41
C GLU A 49 15.29 5.18 -5.25
N GLU A 50 15.44 4.58 -4.07
CA GLU A 50 14.68 3.40 -3.66
C GLU A 50 13.22 3.82 -3.47
N GLY A 51 12.32 3.32 -4.32
CA GLY A 51 10.89 3.43 -4.07
C GLY A 51 10.47 2.38 -3.04
N GLU A 52 9.74 2.78 -2.01
CA GLU A 52 9.16 1.89 -1.02
C GLU A 52 7.64 1.86 -1.17
N VAL A 53 7.05 0.68 -0.95
CA VAL A 53 5.61 0.49 -0.82
C VAL A 53 5.34 -0.27 0.47
N ASP A 54 4.50 0.28 1.35
CA ASP A 54 4.20 -0.35 2.63
C ASP A 54 3.62 -1.77 2.46
N PHE A 55 2.69 -1.94 1.52
CA PHE A 55 2.12 -3.24 1.17
C PHE A 55 1.93 -3.41 -0.33
N VAL A 56 2.49 -4.47 -0.90
CA VAL A 56 2.18 -4.93 -2.26
C VAL A 56 1.30 -6.17 -2.15
N ILE A 57 0.07 -6.08 -2.66
CA ILE A 57 -0.96 -7.11 -2.53
C ILE A 57 -1.23 -7.71 -3.90
N PHE A 58 -0.93 -8.98 -4.09
CA PHE A 58 -1.29 -9.75 -5.27
C PHE A 58 -2.52 -10.62 -4.96
N ASP A 59 -3.53 -10.58 -5.83
CA ASP A 59 -4.79 -11.32 -5.67
C ASP A 59 -4.69 -12.82 -6.01
N GLY A 60 -3.53 -13.28 -6.46
CA GLY A 60 -3.33 -14.67 -6.91
C GLY A 60 -3.76 -14.91 -8.35
N ALA A 61 -4.19 -13.88 -9.07
CA ALA A 61 -4.64 -13.94 -10.45
C ALA A 61 -3.92 -12.90 -11.31
N LYS A 62 -4.49 -11.70 -11.47
CA LYS A 62 -4.01 -10.69 -12.41
C LYS A 62 -3.99 -9.28 -11.83
N THR A 63 -4.12 -9.11 -10.52
CA THR A 63 -4.15 -7.77 -9.92
C THR A 63 -3.09 -7.62 -8.86
N ILE A 64 -2.27 -6.58 -9.00
CA ILE A 64 -1.39 -6.10 -7.95
C ILE A 64 -1.87 -4.72 -7.48
N LEU A 65 -2.09 -4.59 -6.16
CA LEU A 65 -2.42 -3.34 -5.50
C LEU A 65 -1.25 -2.88 -4.62
N CYS A 66 -0.77 -1.67 -4.85
CA CYS A 66 0.10 -0.96 -3.90
C CYS A 66 -0.77 -0.26 -2.85
N LEU A 67 -0.51 -0.53 -1.58
CA LEU A 67 -1.22 0.10 -0.47
C LEU A 67 -0.23 0.83 0.41
N GLU A 68 -0.47 2.13 0.55
CA GLU A 68 0.26 3.05 1.43
C GLU A 68 -0.52 3.25 2.73
N VAL A 69 0.16 3.27 3.87
CA VAL A 69 -0.45 3.44 5.19
C VAL A 69 -0.09 4.79 5.77
N LYS A 70 -1.11 5.51 6.27
CA LYS A 70 -0.94 6.79 6.94
C LYS A 70 -1.47 6.74 8.37
N GLY A 71 -0.55 6.89 9.32
CA GLY A 71 -0.85 7.07 10.73
C GLY A 71 -1.26 8.50 11.09
N GLY A 72 -1.73 8.66 12.33
CA GLY A 72 -2.17 9.96 12.85
C GLY A 72 -3.46 10.48 12.22
N ARG A 73 -3.80 11.73 12.53
CA ARG A 73 -4.97 12.39 11.97
C ARG A 73 -4.65 12.87 10.56
N ILE A 74 -5.31 12.27 9.57
CA ILE A 74 -5.28 12.73 8.19
C ILE A 74 -6.51 13.58 7.92
N ALA A 75 -6.31 14.77 7.37
CA ALA A 75 -7.37 15.69 6.99
C ALA A 75 -7.07 16.27 5.61
N TYR A 76 -8.12 16.59 4.87
CA TYR A 76 -8.04 17.30 3.59
C TYR A 76 -8.65 18.69 3.76
N ASP A 77 -7.88 19.72 3.44
CA ASP A 77 -8.37 21.10 3.34
C ASP A 77 -8.71 21.38 1.88
N GLY A 78 -10.01 21.40 1.58
CA GLY A 78 -10.50 21.64 0.22
C GLY A 78 -10.41 23.09 -0.26
N LYS A 79 -10.11 24.05 0.63
CA LYS A 79 -9.92 25.46 0.24
C LYS A 79 -8.53 25.68 -0.33
N GLU A 80 -7.53 25.11 0.33
CA GLU A 80 -6.13 25.22 -0.05
C GLU A 80 -5.63 24.03 -0.91
N ASP A 81 -6.48 23.01 -1.13
CA ASP A 81 -6.17 21.78 -1.88
C ASP A 81 -4.94 21.04 -1.33
N ILE A 82 -4.90 20.91 0.00
CA ILE A 82 -3.79 20.27 0.72
C ILE A 82 -4.26 19.15 1.64
N TRP A 83 -3.37 18.16 1.80
CA TRP A 83 -3.50 17.16 2.84
C TRP A 83 -2.70 17.59 4.08
N LEU A 84 -3.27 17.30 5.24
CA LEU A 84 -2.67 17.54 6.55
C LEU A 84 -2.49 16.20 7.27
N GLN A 85 -1.34 16.02 7.90
CA GLN A 85 -1.08 14.96 8.86
C GLN A 85 -0.71 15.59 10.20
N ASN A 86 -1.55 15.37 11.22
CA ASN A 86 -1.39 15.98 12.54
C ASN A 86 -1.18 17.52 12.46
N ASP A 87 -2.07 18.18 11.71
CA ASP A 87 -2.09 19.63 11.44
C ASP A 87 -0.87 20.19 10.69
N LYS A 88 -0.01 19.34 10.14
CA LYS A 88 1.11 19.74 9.29
C LYS A 88 0.83 19.37 7.84
N VAL A 89 1.26 20.21 6.91
CA VAL A 89 1.17 19.93 5.47
C VAL A 89 1.87 18.60 5.18
N LEU A 90 1.13 17.68 4.57
CA LEU A 90 1.63 16.39 4.14
C LEU A 90 2.17 16.52 2.71
N SER A 91 3.50 16.48 2.59
CA SER A 91 4.21 16.55 1.31
C SER A 91 5.23 15.40 1.22
N PRO A 92 5.14 14.50 0.23
CA PRO A 92 4.17 14.51 -0.87
C PRO A 92 2.74 14.20 -0.37
N GLN A 93 1.72 14.61 -1.11
CA GLN A 93 0.32 14.26 -0.80
C GLN A 93 0.13 12.71 -0.83
N PRO A 94 -0.84 12.14 -0.09
CA PRO A 94 -1.01 10.68 0.05
C PRO A 94 -1.15 9.92 -1.27
N ASP A 95 -1.91 10.47 -2.21
CA ASP A 95 -2.13 9.96 -3.56
C ASP A 95 -0.82 9.92 -4.37
N ARG A 96 0.00 10.97 -4.24
CA ARG A 96 1.31 11.03 -4.88
C ARG A 96 2.27 9.99 -4.31
N GLN A 97 2.31 9.80 -2.99
CA GLN A 97 3.14 8.75 -2.36
C GLN A 97 2.75 7.35 -2.87
N ALA A 98 1.45 7.03 -2.86
CA ALA A 98 0.96 5.74 -3.36
C ALA A 98 1.22 5.54 -4.87
N THR A 99 1.06 6.60 -5.66
CA THR A 99 1.35 6.58 -7.10
C THR A 99 2.85 6.38 -7.40
N GLU A 100 3.74 7.03 -6.65
CA GLU A 100 5.19 6.90 -6.80
C GLU A 100 5.64 5.46 -6.48
N GLY A 101 5.12 4.88 -5.41
CA GLY A 101 5.34 3.47 -5.05
C GLY A 101 4.88 2.50 -6.15
N MET A 102 3.67 2.67 -6.69
CA MET A 102 3.18 1.86 -7.82
C MET A 102 4.05 2.01 -9.07
N ARG A 103 4.52 3.22 -9.39
CA ARG A 103 5.39 3.46 -10.55
C ARG A 103 6.74 2.75 -10.39
N ALA A 104 7.29 2.71 -9.18
CA ALA A 104 8.52 1.97 -8.90
C ALA A 104 8.32 0.46 -9.13
N LEU A 105 7.20 -0.10 -8.67
CA LEU A 105 6.83 -1.49 -8.91
C LEU A 105 6.62 -1.80 -10.41
N LEU A 106 5.90 -0.94 -11.12
CA LEU A 106 5.67 -1.08 -12.57
C LEU A 106 6.99 -1.10 -13.34
N ALA A 107 7.92 -0.19 -13.00
CA ALA A 107 9.24 -0.17 -13.62
C ALA A 107 10.05 -1.44 -13.34
N PHE A 108 9.92 -2.00 -12.12
CA PHE A 108 10.54 -3.26 -11.74
C PHE A 108 9.97 -4.46 -12.51
N LEU A 109 8.65 -4.49 -12.74
CA LEU A 109 7.93 -5.59 -13.40
C LEU A 109 7.76 -5.42 -14.91
N TYR A 110 8.26 -4.33 -15.51
CA TYR A 110 7.95 -3.89 -16.88
C TYR A 110 8.11 -4.98 -17.97
N LYS A 111 9.00 -5.95 -17.79
CA LYS A 111 9.20 -7.06 -18.74
C LYS A 111 8.19 -8.20 -18.59
N ASP A 112 7.69 -8.41 -17.37
CA ASP A 112 6.93 -9.61 -17.00
C ASP A 112 5.44 -9.30 -16.69
N GLY A 113 5.08 -8.01 -16.53
CA GLY A 113 3.76 -7.57 -16.06
C GLY A 113 2.76 -7.15 -17.13
N LYS A 114 2.93 -7.54 -18.40
CA LYS A 114 2.08 -7.04 -19.51
C LYS A 114 0.60 -7.39 -19.39
N ASP A 115 0.28 -8.48 -18.70
CA ASP A 115 -1.10 -8.96 -18.48
C ASP A 115 -1.57 -8.79 -17.03
N ILE A 116 -0.90 -7.93 -16.25
CA ILE A 116 -1.22 -7.65 -14.85
C ILE A 116 -1.86 -6.25 -14.74
N ASN A 117 -3.00 -6.19 -14.05
CA ASN A 117 -3.64 -4.96 -13.62
C ASN A 117 -2.91 -4.40 -12.41
N PHE A 118 -2.58 -3.11 -12.46
CA PHE A 118 -1.97 -2.40 -11.34
C PHE A 118 -2.93 -1.35 -10.80
N GLY A 119 -3.03 -1.29 -9.48
CA GLY A 119 -3.75 -0.23 -8.78
C GLY A 119 -2.96 0.27 -7.59
N TRP A 120 -3.40 1.40 -7.04
CA TRP A 120 -2.88 1.92 -5.79
C TRP A 120 -4.00 2.46 -4.91
N ILE A 121 -3.77 2.45 -3.61
CA ILE A 121 -4.63 3.09 -2.61
C ILE A 121 -3.75 3.57 -1.47
N TRP A 122 -4.22 4.57 -0.72
CA TRP A 122 -3.69 4.87 0.60
C TRP A 122 -4.80 4.75 1.64
N VAL A 123 -4.44 4.36 2.86
CA VAL A 123 -5.40 4.15 3.95
C VAL A 123 -4.93 4.80 5.24
N SER A 124 -5.88 5.27 6.05
CA SER A 124 -5.62 5.67 7.42
C SER A 124 -6.54 4.89 8.37
N PRO A 125 -5.99 4.12 9.33
CA PRO A 125 -6.77 3.40 10.34
C PRO A 125 -7.70 4.29 11.17
N ILE A 126 -7.38 5.57 11.29
CA ILE A 126 -8.10 6.53 12.14
C ILE A 126 -9.23 7.22 11.36
N ALA A 127 -9.10 7.42 10.04
CA ALA A 127 -10.04 8.24 9.25
C ALA A 127 -11.25 7.48 8.69
N GLY A 128 -11.41 6.17 8.96
CA GLY A 128 -12.54 5.37 8.47
C GLY A 128 -12.09 4.06 7.83
N PHE A 129 -11.63 3.14 8.67
CA PHE A 129 -11.07 1.84 8.30
C PHE A 129 -12.05 0.68 7.92
N PRO A 130 -13.40 0.73 8.07
CA PRO A 130 -14.21 -0.50 7.93
C PRO A 130 -14.29 -1.18 6.55
N ARG A 131 -13.72 -0.64 5.47
CA ARG A 131 -13.98 -1.16 4.10
C ARG A 131 -12.77 -1.52 3.26
N ILE A 132 -11.57 -1.62 3.83
CA ILE A 132 -10.39 -2.06 3.06
C ILE A 132 -10.58 -3.44 2.42
N LEU A 133 -11.21 -4.37 3.15
CA LEU A 133 -11.57 -5.70 2.62
C LEU A 133 -12.63 -5.61 1.53
N ASP A 134 -13.60 -4.70 1.67
CA ASP A 134 -14.64 -4.52 0.66
C ASP A 134 -14.09 -3.85 -0.61
N LEU A 135 -13.11 -2.95 -0.47
CA LEU A 135 -12.39 -2.33 -1.59
C LEU A 135 -11.52 -3.36 -2.32
N LEU A 136 -10.79 -4.20 -1.59
CA LEU A 136 -9.98 -5.29 -2.16
C LEU A 136 -10.84 -6.35 -2.86
N ARG A 137 -12.06 -6.60 -2.37
CA ARG A 137 -13.05 -7.49 -3.03
C ARG A 137 -13.71 -6.87 -4.26
N GLN A 138 -13.66 -5.54 -4.39
CA GLN A 138 -14.19 -4.82 -5.55
C GLN A 138 -13.16 -4.66 -6.69
N CYS A 139 -11.88 -5.00 -6.47
CA CYS A 139 -10.94 -5.18 -7.57
C CYS A 139 -11.50 -6.26 -8.51
N PRO A 140 -11.83 -5.91 -9.77
CA PRO A 140 -12.61 -6.79 -10.61
C PRO A 140 -11.79 -8.02 -10.99
N ASN A 141 -12.29 -9.20 -10.59
CA ASN A 141 -12.06 -10.44 -11.32
C ASN A 141 -12.72 -10.27 -12.70
N LYS A 142 -12.02 -9.68 -13.67
CA LYS A 142 -12.42 -9.69 -15.08
C LYS A 142 -11.31 -10.28 -15.92
#